data_AF-A0A0F9DGD0-F1
#
_entry.id   AF-A0A0F9DGD0-F1
#
_cell.length_a   1.000
_cell.length_b   1.000
_cell.length_c   1.000
_cell.angle_alpha   90.00
_cell.angle_beta   90.00
_cell.angle_gamma   90.00
#
_symmetry.space_group_name_H-M   'P 1'
#
loop_
_entity.id
_entity.type
_entity.pdbx_description
1 polymer ?
#
loop_
_entity_poly.entity_id
_entity_poly.type
_entity_poly.pdbx_seq_one_letter_code
_entity_poly.pdbx_strand_id
1 'polypeptide(L)' 'MFIVFGKDDRGQLTRITNEYPTAVEAVGRASLLNKAHWGPYTSAFVLDTETNKVAEVLFDQAPPPPPAFTIRSWR' A
#
# COMPACT_ATOMS: atom_id res chain seq x y z
N MET A 1 -5.20 -18.18 0.60
CA MET A 1 -4.75 -17.59 1.88
C MET A 1 -3.60 -16.61 1.59
N PHE A 2 -3.58 -15.42 2.23
CA PHE A 2 -2.68 -14.33 1.83
C PHE A 2 -1.79 -13.83 2.97
N ILE A 3 -0.51 -13.60 2.70
CA ILE A 3 0.47 -13.06 3.66
C ILE A 3 0.95 -11.69 3.16
N VAL A 4 1.09 -10.72 4.06
CA VAL A 4 1.54 -9.36 3.74
C VAL A 4 2.96 -9.13 4.25
N PHE A 5 3.83 -8.67 3.35
CA PHE A 5 5.18 -8.20 3.65
C PHE A 5 5.29 -6.71 3.34
N GLY A 6 5.94 -5.94 4.19
CA GLY A 6 6.33 -4.56 3.90
C GLY A 6 7.77 -4.53 3.43
N LYS A 7 8.06 -3.71 2.41
CA LYS A 7 9.41 -3.45 1.94
C LYS A 7 9.86 -2.07 2.35
N ASP A 8 10.92 -2.00 3.16
CA ASP A 8 11.50 -0.71 3.55
C ASP A 8 12.33 -0.08 2.42
N ASP A 9 12.80 1.15 2.64
CA ASP A 9 13.67 1.91 1.73
C ASP A 9 15.03 1.23 1.45
N ARG A 10 15.46 0.31 2.32
CA ARG A 10 16.65 -0.54 2.13
C ARG A 10 16.35 -1.85 1.41
N GLY A 11 15.09 -2.06 1.03
CA GLY A 11 14.63 -3.26 0.36
C GLY A 11 14.44 -4.48 1.27
N GLN A 12 14.49 -4.32 2.59
CA GLN A 12 14.23 -5.38 3.55
C GLN A 12 12.74 -5.71 3.60
N LEU A 13 12.42 -7.01 3.53
CA LEU A 13 11.05 -7.51 3.64
C LEU A 13 10.75 -7.89 5.09
N THR A 14 9.76 -7.24 5.69
CA THR A 14 9.26 -7.57 7.02
C THR A 14 7.87 -8.17 6.90
N ARG A 15 7.66 -9.38 7.42
CA ARG A 15 6.32 -9.97 7.52
C ARG A 15 5.50 -9.11 8.49
N ILE A 16 4.42 -8.51 8.02
CA ILE A 16 3.65 -7.59 8.85
C ILE A 16 2.54 -8.32 9.59
N THR A 17 1.93 -9.34 9.00
CA THR A 17 0.73 -9.98 9.58
C THR A 17 0.68 -11.48 9.31
N ASN A 18 -0.17 -12.17 10.08
CA ASN A 18 -0.15 -13.62 10.10
C ASN A 18 -0.89 -14.26 8.94
N GLU A 19 -2.09 -13.86 8.52
CA GLU A 19 -2.78 -14.44 7.35
C GLU A 19 -4.09 -13.69 7.05
N TYR A 20 -4.47 -13.59 5.78
CA TYR A 20 -5.75 -13.04 5.33
C TYR A 20 -6.54 -14.02 4.46
N PRO A 21 -7.89 -14.04 4.59
CA PRO A 21 -8.74 -14.90 3.78
C PRO A 21 -8.89 -14.40 2.34
N THR A 22 -8.74 -13.09 2.09
CA THR A 22 -8.88 -12.51 0.74
C THR A 22 -7.74 -11.54 0.40
N ALA A 23 -7.45 -11.41 -0.91
CA ALA A 23 -6.47 -10.47 -1.43
C ALA A 23 -6.87 -9.01 -1.12
N VAL A 24 -8.16 -8.69 -1.17
CA VAL A 24 -8.68 -7.34 -0.90
C VAL A 24 -8.42 -6.94 0.55
N GLU A 25 -8.61 -7.86 1.50
CA GLU A 25 -8.28 -7.61 2.92
C GLU A 25 -6.78 -7.45 3.13
N ALA A 26 -5.96 -8.28 2.47
CA ALA A 26 -4.51 -8.20 2.54
C ALA A 26 -3.98 -6.85 2.01
N VAL A 27 -4.46 -6.40 0.85
CA VAL A 27 -4.10 -5.11 0.23
C VAL A 27 -4.62 -3.92 1.06
N GLY A 28 -5.85 -4.02 1.57
CA GLY A 28 -6.43 -2.98 2.43
C GLY A 28 -5.64 -2.80 3.73
N ARG A 29 -5.18 -3.91 4.33
CA ARG A 29 -4.33 -3.87 5.53
C ARG A 29 -2.93 -3.35 5.23
N ALA A 30 -2.32 -3.78 4.13
CA ALA A 30 -1.08 -3.20 3.63
C ALA A 30 -1.18 -1.66 3.48
N SER A 31 -2.30 -1.17 2.93
CA SER A 31 -2.54 0.26 2.73
C SER A 31 -2.79 1.02 4.05
N LEU A 32 -3.48 0.40 5.01
CA LEU A 32 -3.70 0.98 6.34
C LEU A 32 -2.40 1.09 7.15
N LEU A 33 -1.48 0.12 6.99
CA LEU A 33 -0.16 0.16 7.63
C LEU A 33 0.68 1.34 7.13
N ASN A 34 0.57 1.69 5.84
CA ASN A 34 1.19 2.88 5.26
C ASN A 34 0.52 4.21 5.70
N LYS A 35 -0.78 4.21 5.99
CA LYS A 35 -1.49 5.45 6.40
C LYS A 35 -1.46 5.71 7.90
N ALA A 36 -1.51 4.66 8.72
CA ALA A 36 -1.51 4.79 10.18
C ALA A 36 -0.14 5.15 10.74
N HIS A 37 0.92 4.82 10.01
CA HIS A 37 2.28 5.17 10.33
C HIS A 37 2.86 5.83 9.07
N TRP A 38 3.41 7.03 9.20
CA TRP A 38 4.41 7.54 8.25
C TRP A 38 5.69 6.66 8.37
N GLY A 39 5.53 5.37 8.14
CA GLY A 39 6.52 4.33 8.36
C GLY A 39 7.38 4.10 7.12
N PRO A 40 8.49 3.36 7.25
CA PRO A 40 9.57 3.29 6.26
C PRO A 40 9.23 2.48 5.00
N TYR A 41 7.99 2.06 4.80
CA TYR A 41 7.64 1.11 3.75
C TYR A 41 7.28 1.82 2.45
N THR A 42 7.99 1.50 1.37
CA THR A 42 7.80 2.07 0.04
C THR A 42 6.81 1.26 -0.79
N SER A 43 6.68 -0.04 -0.49
CA SER A 43 5.69 -0.94 -1.08
C SER A 43 5.33 -2.06 -0.11
N ALA A 44 4.27 -2.79 -0.44
CA ALA A 44 3.90 -4.02 0.23
C ALA A 44 3.73 -5.15 -0.79
N PHE A 45 4.10 -6.36 -0.38
CA PHE A 45 3.94 -7.58 -1.18
C PHE A 45 2.88 -8.45 -0.55
N VAL A 46 1.92 -8.88 -1.36
CA VAL A 46 0.87 -9.82 -0.98
C VAL A 46 1.21 -11.16 -1.62
N LEU A 47 1.58 -12.14 -0.81
CA LEU A 47 1.80 -13.52 -1.22
C LEU A 47 0.48 -14.30 -1.11
N ASP A 48 0.01 -14.86 -2.21
CA ASP A 48 -1.01 -15.89 -2.22
C ASP A 48 -0.34 -17.25 -2.02
N THR A 49 -0.58 -17.87 -0.86
CA THR A 49 0.03 -19.15 -0.50
C THR A 49 -0.59 -20.35 -1.22
N GLU A 50 -1.78 -20.20 -1.82
CA GLU A 50 -2.44 -21.28 -2.56
C GLU A 50 -1.91 -21.35 -3.99
N THR A 51 -1.73 -20.19 -4.63
CA THR A 51 -1.25 -20.12 -6.01
C THR A 51 0.24 -19.82 -6.13
N ASN A 52 0.92 -19.57 -5.00
CA ASN A 52 2.31 -19.15 -4.91
C ASN A 52 2.62 -17.91 -5.76
N LYS A 53 1.63 -17.02 -5.91
CA LYS A 53 1.74 -15.77 -6.66
C LYS A 53 2.00 -14.61 -5.70
N VAL A 54 2.77 -13.64 -6.18
CA VAL A 54 3.05 -12.41 -5.43
C VAL A 54 2.48 -11.23 -6.21
N ALA A 55 1.74 -10.37 -5.51
CA ALA A 55 1.34 -9.06 -6.01
C ALA A 55 2.10 -7.98 -5.24
N GLU A 56 2.72 -7.04 -5.96
CA GLU A 56 3.30 -5.84 -5.35
C GLU A 56 2.28 -4.70 -5.36
N VAL A 57 2.10 -4.08 -4.20
CA VAL A 57 1.28 -2.91 -3.97
C VAL A 57 2.22 -1.75 -3.73
N LEU A 58 2.37 -0.89 -4.73
CA LEU A 58 3.13 0.35 -4.60
C LEU A 58 2.31 1.37 -3.83
N PHE A 59 2.94 1.99 -2.84
CA PHE A 59 2.33 3.10 -2.12
C PHE A 59 2.67 4.39 -2.86
N ASP A 60 1.70 4.98 -3.57
CA ASP A 60 1.90 6.29 -4.19
C ASP A 60 2.30 7.32 -3.13
N GLN A 61 3.51 7.87 -3.25
CA GLN A 61 4.05 8.91 -2.37
C GLN A 61 3.58 10.33 -2.73
N ALA A 62 2.64 10.50 -3.66
CA ALA A 62 2.16 11.82 -4.01
C ALA A 62 0.95 12.22 -3.12
N PRO A 63 1.02 13.31 -2.34
CA PRO A 63 -0.22 13.99 -1.98
C PRO A 63 -0.93 14.36 -3.29
N PRO A 64 -2.26 14.23 -3.38
CA PRO A 64 -2.97 14.74 -4.55
C PRO A 64 -2.56 16.21 -4.74
N PRO A 65 -2.23 16.66 -5.95
CA PRO A 65 -1.95 18.08 -6.18
C PRO A 65 -3.13 18.88 -5.64
N PRO A 66 -2.90 20.00 -4.91
CA PRO A 66 -3.99 20.82 -4.42
C PRO A 66 -4.91 21.15 -5.60
N PRO A 67 -6.25 21.07 -5.45
CA PRO A 67 -7.17 21.34 -6.55
C PRO A 67 -6.95 22.78 -7.01
N ALA A 68 -6.31 22.94 -8.17
CA ALA A 68 -6.12 24.23 -8.80
C ALA A 68 -7.46 24.67 -9.42
N PHE A 69 -8.37 25.23 -8.62
CA PHE A 69 -9.53 25.92 -9.17
C PHE A 69 -9.17 27.38 -9.40
N THR A 70 -9.16 27.78 -10.68
CA THR A 70 -9.13 29.18 -11.07
C THR A 70 -10.57 29.67 -11.15
N ILE A 71 -10.99 30.55 -10.23
CA ILE A 71 -12.24 31.30 -10.40
C ILE A 71 -11.96 32.41 -11.41
N ARG A 72 -12.41 32.24 -12.66
CA ARG A 72 -12.55 33.36 -13.58
C ARG A 72 -13.91 34.00 -13.34
N SER A 73 -13.95 35.12 -12.62
CA SER A 73 -15.10 36.01 -12.67
C SER A 73 -15.11 36.69 -14.04
N TRP A 74 -16.22 36.57 -14.75
CA TRP A 74 -16.51 37.38 -15.94
C TRP A 74 -17.27 38.63 -15.48
N ARG A 75 -16.89 39.79 -16.01
CA ARG A 75 -17.65 41.05 -15.87
C ARG A 75 -18.79 41.09 -16.87
#